data_AF-A0A259NGW0-F1
#
_entry.id   AF-A0A259NGW0-F1
#
_cell.length_a   1.000
_cell.length_b   1.000
_cell.length_c   1.000
_cell.angle_alpha   90.00
_cell.angle_beta   90.00
_cell.angle_gamma   90.00
#
_symmetry.space_group_name_H-M   'P 1'
#
loop_
_entity.id
_entity.type
_entity.pdbx_description
1 polymer ?
#
loop_
_entity_poly.entity_id
_entity_poly.type
_entity_poly.pdbx_seq_one_letter_code
_entity_poly.pdbx_strand_id
1 'polypeptide(L)'
;MVQDILRFNREGKAALQDAGFTNTESLNDFLDRHRFGEGMRDDYLLPMAAAIWSCPTEIMLKFPARSFLQFFENHGLMNVNERP
;
A
#
# COMPACT_ATOMS: atom_id res chain seq x y z
N MET A 1 -13.81 0.73 4.40
CA MET A 1 -13.18 -0.35 3.60
C MET A 1 -13.08 -0.03 2.11
N VAL A 2 -14.13 -0.17 1.27
CA VAL A 2 -14.00 0.08 -0.20
C VAL A 2 -13.52 1.51 -0.50
N GLN A 3 -14.06 2.50 0.21
CA GLN A 3 -13.61 3.90 0.09
C GLN A 3 -12.14 4.07 0.49
N ASP A 4 -11.66 3.33 1.49
CA ASP A 4 -10.24 3.35 1.92
C ASP A 4 -9.33 2.71 0.87
N ILE A 5 -9.78 1.66 0.18
CA ILE A 5 -9.04 1.03 -0.93
C ILE A 5 -8.90 2.02 -2.08
N LEU A 6 -10.00 2.68 -2.48
CA LEU A 6 -9.96 3.70 -3.52
C LEU A 6 -9.10 4.91 -3.11
N ARG A 7 -9.15 5.31 -1.83
CA ARG A 7 -8.27 6.33 -1.28
C ARG A 7 -6.80 5.89 -1.37
N PHE A 8 -6.47 4.69 -0.92
CA PHE A 8 -5.10 4.16 -0.95
C PHE A 8 -4.51 4.14 -2.35
N ASN A 9 -5.29 3.69 -3.34
CA ASN A 9 -4.83 3.70 -4.73
C ASN A 9 -4.48 5.12 -5.20
N ARG A 10 -5.30 6.11 -4.85
CA ARG A 10 -5.04 7.51 -5.21
C ARG A 10 -3.85 8.10 -4.45
N GLU A 11 -3.82 7.95 -3.13
CA GLU A 11 -2.74 8.49 -2.29
C GLU A 11 -1.39 7.81 -2.62
N GLY A 12 -1.40 6.51 -2.91
CA GLY A 12 -0.23 5.75 -3.30
C GLY A 12 0.35 6.23 -4.62
N LYS A 13 -0.51 6.41 -5.65
CA LYS A 13 -0.09 6.99 -6.93
C LYS A 13 0.46 8.41 -6.77
N ALA A 14 -0.20 9.26 -5.98
CA ALA A 14 0.26 10.62 -5.70
C ALA A 14 1.63 10.61 -4.99
N ALA A 15 1.82 9.73 -4.00
CA ALA A 15 3.09 9.59 -3.29
C ALA A 15 4.24 9.17 -4.21
N LEU A 16 4.00 8.29 -5.20
CA LEU A 16 5.03 7.89 -6.16
C LEU A 16 5.50 9.04 -7.07
N GLN A 17 4.68 10.08 -7.27
CA GLN A 17 5.06 11.30 -8.01
C GLN A 17 5.87 12.29 -7.18
N ASP A 18 5.91 12.12 -5.85
CA ASP A 18 6.71 12.95 -4.96
C ASP A 18 8.18 12.48 -4.95
N ALA A 19 9.09 13.37 -5.33
CA ALA A 19 10.54 13.11 -5.31
C ALA A 19 11.09 12.97 -3.88
N GLY A 20 10.41 13.56 -2.88
CA GLY A 20 10.76 13.46 -1.47
C GLY A 20 10.32 12.15 -0.82
N PHE A 21 9.42 11.40 -1.46
CA PHE A 21 9.00 10.09 -0.97
C PHE A 21 10.09 9.07 -1.29
N THR A 22 10.87 8.64 -0.29
CA THR A 22 11.97 7.67 -0.45
C THR A 22 11.70 6.37 0.31
N ASN A 23 12.65 5.43 0.30
CA ASN A 23 12.52 4.12 0.96
C ASN A 23 12.69 4.17 2.50
N THR A 24 12.69 5.36 3.11
CA THR A 24 12.87 5.53 4.56
C THR A 24 11.57 5.40 5.35
N GLU A 25 10.41 5.67 4.74
CA GLU A 25 9.10 5.51 5.38
C GLU A 25 8.66 4.05 5.33
N SER A 26 8.28 3.49 6.49
CA SER A 26 7.73 2.13 6.55
C SER A 26 6.28 2.10 6.06
N LEU A 27 5.80 0.93 5.64
CA LEU A 27 4.40 0.74 5.27
C LEU A 27 3.46 1.12 6.42
N ASN A 28 3.83 0.79 7.67
CA ASN A 28 3.06 1.20 8.84
C ASN A 28 2.95 2.73 8.94
N ASP A 29 4.07 3.45 8.85
CA ASP A 29 4.09 4.91 8.98
C ASP A 29 3.27 5.58 7.88
N PHE A 30 3.36 5.08 6.65
CA PHE A 30 2.53 5.54 5.55
C PHE A 30 1.04 5.34 5.86
N LEU A 31 0.66 4.17 6.36
CA LEU A 31 -0.73 3.87 6.66
C LEU A 31 -1.28 4.73 7.79
N ASP A 32 -0.48 4.94 8.84
CA ASP A 32 -0.83 5.74 10.01
C ASP A 32 -0.92 7.24 9.66
N ARG A 33 0.02 7.75 8.85
CA ARG A 33 0.04 9.14 8.35
C ARG A 33 -1.24 9.48 7.58
N HIS A 34 -1.73 8.55 6.77
CA HIS A 34 -2.96 8.69 5.97
C HIS A 34 -4.23 8.22 6.68
N ARG A 35 -4.10 7.76 7.94
CA ARG A 35 -5.20 7.33 8.81
C ARG A 35 -6.12 6.32 8.12
N PHE A 36 -5.56 5.31 7.46
CA PHE A 36 -6.36 4.22 6.90
C PHE A 36 -7.04 3.41 8.01
N GLY A 37 -8.28 3.00 7.75
CA GLY A 37 -9.05 2.21 8.72
C GLY A 37 -8.49 0.80 8.87
N GLU A 38 -8.59 0.25 10.08
CA GLU A 38 -8.11 -1.09 10.45
C GLU A 38 -8.61 -2.16 9.48
N GLY A 39 -9.89 -2.20 9.14
CA GLY A 39 -10.41 -3.22 8.22
C GLY A 39 -9.80 -3.16 6.80
N MET A 40 -9.37 -2.00 6.31
CA MET A 40 -8.65 -1.96 5.02
C MET A 40 -7.21 -2.45 5.19
N ARG A 41 -6.57 -2.15 6.32
CA ARG A 41 -5.20 -2.55 6.63
C ARG A 41 -5.11 -4.05 6.90
N ASP A 42 -5.87 -4.53 7.88
CA ASP A 42 -5.73 -5.86 8.47
C ASP A 42 -6.53 -6.92 7.71
N ASP A 43 -7.67 -6.58 7.10
CA ASP A 43 -8.50 -7.56 6.37
C ASP A 43 -8.24 -7.56 4.85
N TYR A 44 -7.60 -6.53 4.30
CA TYR A 44 -7.38 -6.41 2.85
C TYR A 44 -5.89 -6.27 2.48
N LEU A 45 -5.22 -5.22 2.94
CA LEU A 45 -3.88 -4.88 2.45
C LEU A 45 -2.82 -5.86 2.94
N LEU A 46 -2.76 -6.11 4.26
CA LEU A 46 -1.73 -6.95 4.87
C LEU A 46 -1.88 -8.43 4.48
N PRO A 47 -3.08 -9.05 4.44
CA PRO A 47 -3.21 -10.43 3.97
C PRO A 47 -2.77 -10.60 2.51
N MET A 48 -3.13 -9.66 1.64
CA MET A 48 -2.68 -9.64 0.24
C MET A 48 -1.16 -9.51 0.14
N ALA A 49 -0.57 -8.62 0.93
CA ALA A 49 0.88 -8.46 0.99
C ALA A 49 1.60 -9.72 1.50
N ALA A 50 1.13 -10.31 2.60
CA ALA A 50 1.68 -11.53 3.16
C ALA A 50 1.67 -12.68 2.14
N ALA A 51 0.61 -12.79 1.34
CA ALA A 51 0.52 -13.78 0.26
C ALA A 51 1.54 -13.53 -0.87
N ILE A 52 1.78 -12.27 -1.26
CA ILE A 52 2.73 -11.92 -2.33
C ILE A 52 4.19 -12.17 -1.89
N TRP A 53 4.55 -11.74 -0.68
CA TRP A 53 5.94 -11.80 -0.19
C TRP A 53 6.25 -13.03 0.67
N SER A 54 5.28 -13.95 0.85
CA SER A 54 5.43 -15.17 1.65
C SER A 54 6.00 -14.89 3.05
N CYS A 55 5.53 -13.82 3.70
CA CYS A 55 6.01 -13.42 5.03
C CYS A 55 4.87 -12.94 5.94
N PRO A 56 5.06 -12.95 7.27
CA PRO A 56 4.03 -12.50 8.21
C PRO A 56 3.63 -11.03 8.00
N THR A 57 2.38 -10.71 8.31
CA THR A 57 1.82 -9.35 8.19
C THR A 57 2.58 -8.32 9.02
N GLU A 58 3.11 -8.71 10.19
CA GLU A 58 3.91 -7.84 11.06
C GLU A 58 5.27 -7.48 10.44
N ILE A 59 5.80 -8.33 9.56
CA ILE A 59 7.02 -8.05 8.81
C ILE A 59 6.71 -7.08 7.67
N MET A 60 5.57 -7.24 6.99
CA MET A 60 5.14 -6.33 5.93
C MET A 60 4.98 -4.89 6.40
N LEU A 61 4.56 -4.68 7.65
CA LEU A 61 4.45 -3.34 8.24
C LEU A 61 5.78 -2.57 8.29
N LYS A 62 6.92 -3.28 8.33
CA LYS A 62 8.26 -2.68 8.33
C LYS A 62 8.82 -2.48 6.92
N PHE A 63 8.13 -2.99 5.90
CA PHE A 63 8.60 -2.91 4.52
C PHE A 63 8.57 -1.46 4.01
N PRO A 64 9.50 -1.02 3.17
CA PRO A 64 9.49 0.34 2.64
C PRO A 64 8.22 0.65 1.86
N ALA A 65 7.49 1.69 2.25
CA ALA A 65 6.21 2.05 1.65
C ALA A 65 6.35 2.36 0.15
N ARG A 66 7.43 3.05 -0.26
CA ARG A 66 7.67 3.36 -1.68
C ARG A 66 7.86 2.09 -2.51
N SER A 67 8.69 1.14 -2.06
CA SER A 67 8.88 -0.14 -2.75
C SER A 67 7.57 -0.93 -2.86
N PHE A 68 6.77 -0.92 -1.79
CA PHE A 68 5.45 -1.57 -1.78
C PHE A 68 4.51 -0.98 -2.84
N LEU A 69 4.37 0.36 -2.82
CA LEU A 69 3.49 1.07 -3.75
C LEU A 69 3.98 0.94 -5.20
N GLN A 70 5.28 0.97 -5.42
CA GLN A 70 5.85 0.76 -6.76
C GLN A 70 5.55 -0.64 -7.29
N PHE A 71 5.62 -1.68 -6.45
CA PHE A 71 5.21 -3.02 -6.83
C PHE A 71 3.73 -3.04 -7.23
N PHE A 72 2.87 -2.45 -6.41
CA PHE A 72 1.43 -2.39 -6.68
C PHE A 72 1.12 -1.65 -7.99
N GLU A 73 1.83 -0.56 -8.28
CA GLU A 73 1.66 0.20 -9.53
C GLU A 73 2.11 -0.63 -10.73
N ASN A 74 3.29 -1.25 -10.66
CA ASN A 74 3.85 -2.03 -11.75
C ASN A 74 2.98 -3.24 -12.12
N HIS A 75 2.16 -3.74 -11.18
CA HIS A 75 1.27 -4.88 -11.38
C HIS A 75 -0.21 -4.47 -11.55
N GLY A 76 -0.50 -3.17 -11.67
CA GLY A 76 -1.87 -2.67 -11.88
C GLY A 76 -2.81 -2.87 -10.68
N LEU A 77 -2.29 -3.18 -9.49
CA LEU A 77 -3.09 -3.41 -8.28
C LEU A 77 -3.75 -2.14 -7.74
N MET A 78 -3.27 -0.96 -8.16
CA MET A 78 -3.89 0.33 -7.86
C MET A 78 -4.85 0.82 -8.97
N ASN A 79 -5.12 0.01 -10.01
CA ASN A 79 -6.04 0.37 -11.09
C ASN A 79 -7.49 -0.05 -10.74
N VAL A 80 -8.40 0.90 -10.93
CA VAL A 80 -9.85 0.73 -10.65
C VAL A 80 -10.62 0.47 -11.94
N ASN A 81 -10.22 1.12 -13.04
CA ASN A 81 -10.76 0.91 -14.39
C ASN A 81 -9.73 0.15 -15.23
N GLU A 82 -10.18 -0.71 -16.15
CA GLU A 82 -9.34 -1.43 -17.11
C GLU A 82 -8.21 -2.25 -16.44
N ARG A 83 -8.63 -3.25 -15.67
CA ARG A 83 -7.73 -4.34 -15.25
C ARG A 83 -7.55 -5.28 -16.46
N PRO A 84 -6.34 -5.77 -16.75
CA PRO A 84 -6.16 -6.81 -17.76
C PRO A 84 -7.03 -8.04 -17.47
#